data_AF-A0A9P5XF40-F1
#
_entry.id   AF-A0A9P5XF40-F1
#
_cell.length_a   1.000
_cell.length_b   1.000
_cell.length_c   1.000
_cell.angle_alpha   90.00
_cell.angle_beta   90.00
_cell.angle_gamma   90.00
#
_symmetry.space_group_name_H-M   'P 1'
#
loop_
_entity.id
_entity.type
_entity.pdbx_description
1 polymer ?
#
loop_
_entity_poly.entity_id
_entity_poly.type
_entity_poly.pdbx_seq_one_letter_code
_entity_poly.pdbx_strand_id
1 'polypeptide(L)'
;GSPFRMLQKKTSLGSTHDQLSCSIAPMCLSDHVFTMRDHDSWAKECQSIMSSWRARAALLHGGFAWRVTLQHIGMSEAIWGPSGIYTQTKHNFSASDSKRNKYVDDELMDDELDVLCGIYKSFMGVGNNMVKLSWYPLVSTFQGSGENNG
;
A
#
# COMPACT_ATOMS: atom_id res chain seq x y z
N GLY A 1 5.12 -8.98 -10.95
CA GLY A 1 5.43 -10.13 -10.10
C GLY A 1 4.26 -10.40 -9.21
N SER A 2 4.21 -11.61 -8.65
CA SER A 2 3.44 -11.85 -7.43
C SER A 2 4.21 -11.24 -6.25
N PRO A 3 3.55 -10.63 -5.25
CA PRO A 3 4.20 -10.16 -4.04
C PRO A 3 5.07 -11.24 -3.38
N PHE A 4 6.25 -10.88 -2.91
CA PHE A 4 7.00 -11.73 -1.98
C PHE A 4 6.26 -11.76 -0.63
N ARG A 5 6.30 -12.88 0.09
CA ARG A 5 5.61 -13.01 1.37
C ARG A 5 6.45 -13.80 2.36
N MET A 6 6.52 -13.30 3.59
CA MET A 6 7.19 -13.95 4.73
C MET A 6 6.15 -14.44 5.73
N LEU A 7 5.42 -15.47 5.29
CA LEU A 7 4.31 -16.04 6.05
C LEU A 7 4.75 -16.59 7.41
N GLN A 8 4.06 -16.18 8.47
CA GLN A 8 4.26 -16.70 9.82
C GLN A 8 2.98 -17.35 10.35
N LYS A 9 3.13 -18.42 11.14
CA LYS A 9 1.98 -19.15 11.70
C LYS A 9 1.17 -18.23 12.61
N LYS A 10 -0.13 -18.12 12.38
CA LYS A 10 -1.03 -17.21 13.13
C LYS A 10 -0.95 -17.41 14.65
N THR A 11 -0.77 -18.65 15.11
CA THR A 11 -0.68 -18.98 16.54
C THR A 11 0.60 -18.50 17.21
N SER A 12 1.61 -18.08 16.44
CA SER A 12 2.87 -17.55 16.95
C SER A 12 2.91 -16.02 17.04
N LEU A 13 1.83 -15.35 16.62
CA LEU A 13 1.75 -13.89 16.55
C LEU A 13 0.81 -13.36 17.63
N GLY A 14 1.18 -12.21 18.21
CA GLY A 14 0.30 -11.42 19.06
C GLY A 14 -0.72 -10.61 18.25
N SER A 15 -1.74 -10.10 18.93
CA SER A 15 -2.62 -9.07 18.35
C SER A 15 -1.84 -7.77 18.17
N THR A 16 -2.09 -7.09 17.06
CA THR A 16 -1.58 -5.74 16.80
C THR A 16 -2.74 -4.79 16.54
N HIS A 17 -2.55 -3.51 16.82
CA HIS A 17 -3.54 -2.49 16.58
C HIS A 17 -3.40 -1.95 15.16
N ASP A 18 -4.52 -1.59 14.55
CA ASP A 18 -4.47 -0.82 13.31
C ASP A 18 -3.90 0.56 13.64
N GLN A 19 -2.68 0.85 13.17
CA GLN A 19 -2.29 2.24 13.00
C GLN A 19 -3.23 2.79 11.94
N LEU A 20 -4.09 3.73 12.35
CA LEU A 20 -5.09 4.37 11.50
C LEU A 20 -4.39 5.22 10.44
N SER A 21 -3.97 4.60 9.35
CA SER A 21 -3.73 5.28 8.09
C SER A 21 -4.68 4.70 7.04
N CYS A 22 -5.99 4.90 7.23
CA CYS A 22 -6.87 4.90 6.07
C CYS A 22 -6.57 6.22 5.34
N SER A 23 -5.43 6.26 4.64
CA SER A 23 -5.06 7.40 3.81
C SER A 23 -5.95 7.34 2.58
N ILE A 24 -7.06 8.06 2.64
CA ILE A 24 -7.98 8.17 1.53
C ILE A 24 -7.37 9.14 0.52
N ALA A 25 -7.28 8.69 -0.75
CA ALA A 25 -6.84 9.54 -1.86
C ALA A 25 -7.53 10.93 -1.82
N PRO A 26 -6.77 12.04 -1.78
CA PRO A 26 -7.31 13.39 -1.65
C PRO A 26 -8.25 13.74 -2.79
N MET A 27 -9.26 14.56 -2.49
CA MET A 27 -10.19 15.10 -3.50
C MET A 27 -9.72 16.45 -4.01
N CYS A 28 -9.88 16.69 -5.32
CA CYS A 28 -9.64 17.98 -5.94
C CYS A 28 -10.78 18.37 -6.90
N LEU A 29 -10.86 19.65 -7.25
CA LEU A 29 -11.76 20.12 -8.30
C LEU A 29 -11.22 19.73 -9.68
N SER A 30 -12.08 19.78 -10.71
CA SER A 30 -11.70 19.46 -12.10
C SER A 30 -10.79 20.50 -12.74
N ASP A 31 -10.82 21.73 -12.26
CA ASP A 31 -9.97 22.85 -12.68
C ASP A 31 -8.73 23.03 -11.79
N HIS A 32 -8.46 22.09 -10.87
CA HIS A 32 -7.29 22.16 -9.99
C HIS A 32 -5.99 22.09 -10.80
N VAL A 33 -5.13 23.07 -10.60
CA VAL A 33 -3.78 23.09 -11.18
C VAL A 33 -2.80 22.54 -10.15
N PHE A 34 -2.25 21.36 -10.44
CA PHE A 34 -1.27 20.72 -9.58
C PHE A 34 0.03 21.53 -9.50
N THR A 35 0.51 21.72 -8.28
CA THR A 35 1.71 22.47 -7.95
C THR A 35 2.72 21.59 -7.22
N MET A 36 3.93 22.13 -7.00
CA MET A 36 4.94 21.48 -6.16
C MET A 36 4.43 21.21 -4.74
N ARG A 37 3.52 22.03 -4.20
CA ARG A 37 2.96 21.79 -2.86
C ARG A 37 2.10 20.52 -2.79
N ASP A 38 1.41 20.20 -3.88
CA ASP A 38 0.60 18.98 -3.96
C ASP A 38 1.53 17.76 -3.96
N HIS A 39 2.63 17.83 -4.73
CA HIS A 39 3.67 16.80 -4.73
C HIS A 39 4.34 16.64 -3.36
N ASP A 40 4.68 17.73 -2.68
CA ASP A 40 5.25 17.68 -1.31
C ASP A 40 4.27 17.09 -0.29
N SER A 41 2.97 17.35 -0.47
CA SER A 41 1.91 16.77 0.37
C SER A 41 1.80 15.26 0.13
N TRP A 42 1.83 14.83 -1.13
CA TRP A 42 1.89 13.41 -1.49
C TRP A 42 3.12 12.71 -0.87
N ALA A 43 4.31 13.30 -0.96
CA ALA A 43 5.52 12.73 -0.39
C ALA A 43 5.42 12.55 1.14
N LYS A 44 4.78 13.49 1.85
CA LYS A 44 4.51 13.37 3.29
C LYS A 44 3.54 12.23 3.62
N GLU A 45 2.51 12.04 2.80
CA GLU A 45 1.59 10.90 2.96
C GLU A 45 2.30 9.56 2.73
N CYS A 46 3.17 9.46 1.71
CA CYS A 46 4.03 8.30 1.54
C CYS A 46 4.90 8.06 2.77
N GLN A 47 5.55 9.10 3.32
CA GLN A 47 6.35 8.98 4.53
C GLN A 47 5.52 8.51 5.73
N SER A 48 4.27 8.95 5.86
CA SER A 48 3.34 8.49 6.90
C SER A 48 3.08 6.99 6.80
N ILE A 49 2.77 6.48 5.61
CA ILE A 49 2.59 5.04 5.36
C ILE A 49 3.88 4.27 5.68
N MET A 50 5.04 4.80 5.27
CA MET A 50 6.35 4.17 5.49
C MET A 50 6.84 4.22 6.93
N SER A 51 6.24 5.08 7.76
CA SER A 51 6.50 5.13 9.21
C SER A 51 5.64 4.13 9.99
N SER A 52 4.75 3.40 9.31
CA SER A 52 3.88 2.38 9.89
C SER A 52 4.38 0.96 9.61
N TRP A 53 3.74 -0.02 10.23
CA TRP A 53 3.95 -1.44 9.95
C TRP A 53 3.70 -1.85 8.50
N ARG A 54 3.05 -0.98 7.70
CA ARG A 54 2.79 -1.20 6.26
C ARG A 54 4.02 -1.02 5.38
N ALA A 55 5.06 -0.38 5.89
CA ALA A 55 6.30 -0.18 5.16
C ALA A 55 6.89 -1.52 4.65
N ARG A 56 6.84 -2.57 5.48
CA ARG A 56 7.30 -3.91 5.07
C ARG A 56 6.38 -4.54 4.02
N ALA A 57 5.06 -4.42 4.16
CA ALA A 57 4.12 -4.92 3.16
C ALA A 57 4.34 -4.23 1.80
N ALA A 58 4.56 -2.91 1.82
CA ALA A 58 4.86 -2.12 0.62
C ALA A 58 6.18 -2.49 -0.04
N LEU A 59 7.19 -2.78 0.79
CA LEU A 59 8.45 -3.35 0.33
C LEU A 59 8.15 -4.69 -0.36
N LEU A 60 7.62 -5.69 0.36
CA LEU A 60 7.40 -7.04 -0.17
C LEU A 60 6.39 -7.14 -1.33
N HIS A 61 5.55 -6.12 -1.54
CA HIS A 61 4.60 -6.06 -2.65
C HIS A 61 5.29 -6.08 -4.03
N GLY A 62 6.52 -5.57 -4.13
CA GLY A 62 7.24 -5.45 -5.38
C GLY A 62 6.77 -4.28 -6.25
N GLY A 63 7.40 -4.11 -7.41
CA GLY A 63 7.00 -3.12 -8.42
C GLY A 63 7.08 -1.68 -7.95
N PHE A 64 6.03 -0.91 -8.24
CA PHE A 64 6.01 0.52 -7.93
C PHE A 64 5.96 0.80 -6.42
N ALA A 65 5.18 0.02 -5.66
CA ALA A 65 5.13 0.14 -4.20
C ALA A 65 6.53 -0.11 -3.59
N TRP A 66 7.24 -1.15 -4.03
CA TRP A 66 8.64 -1.41 -3.64
C TRP A 66 9.56 -0.21 -3.96
N ARG A 67 9.46 0.35 -5.17
CA ARG A 67 10.32 1.48 -5.59
C ARG A 67 10.10 2.74 -4.76
N VAL A 68 8.85 3.10 -4.46
CA VAL A 68 8.55 4.24 -3.57
C VAL A 68 9.04 3.96 -2.15
N THR A 69 8.84 2.73 -1.68
CA THR A 69 9.23 2.30 -0.33
C THR A 69 10.75 2.41 -0.12
N LEU A 70 11.56 1.99 -1.09
CA LEU A 70 13.02 2.10 -1.03
C LEU A 70 13.56 3.53 -0.95
N GLN A 71 12.76 4.53 -1.30
CA GLN A 71 13.14 5.94 -1.11
C GLN A 71 13.05 6.37 0.36
N HIS A 72 12.33 5.61 1.19
CA HIS A 72 12.00 5.97 2.57
C HIS A 72 12.61 5.00 3.60
N ILE A 73 12.69 3.69 3.29
CA ILE A 73 13.21 2.67 4.20
C ILE A 73 14.29 1.81 3.51
N GLY A 74 15.12 1.14 4.33
CA GLY A 74 16.15 0.22 3.84
C GLY A 74 15.63 -1.19 3.55
N MET A 75 16.32 -1.91 2.66
CA MET A 75 16.01 -3.31 2.34
C MET A 75 16.06 -4.26 3.55
N SER A 76 16.80 -3.89 4.60
CA SER A 76 16.86 -4.66 5.85
C SER A 76 15.48 -4.84 6.49
N GLU A 77 14.54 -3.94 6.24
CA GLU A 77 13.17 -4.08 6.78
C GLU A 77 12.43 -5.31 6.20
N ALA A 78 12.85 -5.80 5.04
CA ALA A 78 12.24 -6.97 4.41
C ALA A 78 12.42 -8.26 5.21
N ILE A 79 13.45 -8.37 6.06
CA ILE A 79 13.80 -9.64 6.74
C ILE A 79 12.95 -9.91 7.98
N TRP A 80 12.20 -8.91 8.45
CA TRP A 80 11.34 -9.04 9.62
C TRP A 80 10.07 -9.82 9.31
N GLY A 81 9.52 -10.50 10.32
CA GLY A 81 8.22 -11.16 10.21
C GLY A 81 7.05 -10.17 10.23
N PRO A 82 5.82 -10.67 10.04
CA PRO A 82 4.62 -9.85 10.15
C PRO A 82 4.42 -9.21 11.50
N SER A 83 3.83 -8.02 11.47
CA SER A 83 3.71 -7.16 12.64
C SER A 83 2.73 -7.71 13.68
N GLY A 84 1.85 -8.62 13.26
CA GLY A 84 0.93 -9.33 14.14
C GLY A 84 -0.38 -9.64 13.47
N ILE A 85 -1.39 -9.90 14.29
CA ILE A 85 -2.78 -10.09 13.85
C ILE A 85 -3.55 -8.80 14.06
N TYR A 86 -3.92 -8.13 12.96
CA TYR A 86 -4.73 -6.92 13.01
C TYR A 86 -6.19 -7.24 13.36
N THR A 87 -6.87 -6.28 14.00
CA THR A 87 -8.31 -6.34 14.22
C THR A 87 -9.07 -6.34 12.89
N GLN A 88 -8.66 -5.50 11.95
CA GLN A 88 -9.17 -5.53 10.58
C GLN A 88 -8.45 -6.61 9.77
N THR A 89 -9.18 -7.68 9.47
CA THR A 89 -8.63 -8.84 8.77
C THR A 89 -8.06 -8.55 7.38
N LYS A 90 -8.45 -7.44 6.76
CA LYS A 90 -7.95 -7.03 5.43
C LYS A 90 -6.48 -6.56 5.47
N HIS A 91 -5.98 -6.14 6.64
CA HIS A 91 -4.58 -5.74 6.83
C HIS A 91 -3.64 -6.93 6.98
N ASN A 92 -4.17 -8.15 7.03
CA ASN A 92 -3.39 -9.36 6.94
C ASN A 92 -3.76 -10.14 5.68
N PHE A 93 -2.75 -10.54 4.92
CA PHE A 93 -2.90 -11.67 4.02
C PHE A 93 -3.00 -12.94 4.85
N SER A 94 -3.80 -13.91 4.42
CA SER A 94 -3.86 -15.21 5.08
C SER A 94 -3.93 -16.38 4.10
N ALA A 95 -3.15 -17.42 4.40
CA ALA A 95 -3.13 -18.68 3.67
C ALA A 95 -3.28 -19.85 4.65
N SER A 96 -3.83 -20.96 4.17
CA SER A 96 -3.96 -22.19 4.97
C SER A 96 -3.21 -23.33 4.29
N ASP A 97 -2.51 -24.15 5.09
CA ASP A 97 -1.93 -25.40 4.59
C ASP A 97 -2.98 -26.51 4.51
N SER A 98 -2.57 -27.69 4.00
CA SER A 98 -3.44 -28.88 3.91
C SER A 98 -3.96 -29.38 5.26
N LYS A 99 -3.31 -29.00 6.36
CA LYS A 99 -3.68 -29.33 7.74
C LYS A 99 -4.50 -28.22 8.41
N ARG A 100 -4.95 -27.21 7.65
CA ARG A 100 -5.71 -26.04 8.11
C ARG A 100 -4.96 -25.16 9.12
N ASN A 101 -3.63 -25.24 9.19
CA ASN A 101 -2.87 -24.21 9.90
C ASN A 101 -2.94 -22.91 9.12
N LYS A 102 -3.28 -21.81 9.80
CA LYS A 102 -3.32 -20.48 9.21
C LYS A 102 -1.95 -19.81 9.32
N TYR A 103 -1.49 -19.26 8.21
CA TYR A 103 -0.32 -18.41 8.12
C TYR A 103 -0.75 -17.03 7.65
N VAL A 104 -0.06 -16.00 8.12
CA VAL A 104 -0.38 -14.62 7.82
C VAL A 104 0.87 -13.84 7.42
N ASP A 105 0.65 -12.77 6.67
CA ASP A 105 1.61 -11.69 6.47
C ASP A 105 0.86 -10.36 6.58
N ASP A 106 1.57 -9.24 6.64
CA ASP A 106 0.93 -7.92 6.50
C ASP A 106 0.52 -7.72 5.03
N GLU A 107 -0.55 -6.95 4.80
CA GLU A 107 -1.07 -6.66 3.46
C GLU A 107 -1.27 -5.15 3.29
N LEU A 108 -0.96 -4.67 2.09
CA LEU A 108 -1.30 -3.31 1.70
C LEU A 108 -2.75 -3.25 1.21
N MET A 109 -3.45 -2.22 1.65
CA MET A 109 -4.80 -1.94 1.19
C MET A 109 -4.79 -1.19 -0.14
N ASP A 110 -5.89 -1.30 -0.90
CA ASP A 110 -6.02 -0.63 -2.19
C ASP A 110 -5.93 0.91 -2.07
N ASP A 111 -6.39 1.50 -0.97
CA ASP A 111 -6.28 2.93 -0.70
C ASP A 111 -4.83 3.35 -0.41
N GLU A 112 -4.06 2.53 0.31
CA GLU A 112 -2.64 2.74 0.52
C GLU A 112 -1.85 2.65 -0.79
N LEU A 113 -2.17 1.67 -1.65
CA LEU A 113 -1.59 1.57 -2.99
C LEU A 113 -1.95 2.78 -3.85
N ASP A 114 -3.20 3.25 -3.79
CA ASP A 114 -3.66 4.46 -4.47
C ASP A 114 -2.85 5.69 -3.99
N VAL A 115 -2.56 5.81 -2.69
CA VAL A 115 -1.71 6.88 -2.12
C VAL A 115 -0.28 6.77 -2.63
N LEU A 116 0.30 5.57 -2.66
CA LEU A 116 1.66 5.37 -3.19
C LEU A 116 1.75 5.83 -4.65
N CYS A 117 0.75 5.51 -5.48
CA CYS A 117 0.64 5.99 -6.87
C CYS A 117 0.37 7.51 -7.00
N GLY A 118 0.11 8.20 -5.89
CA GLY A 118 -0.20 9.63 -5.86
C GLY A 118 -1.56 9.94 -6.47
N ILE A 119 -2.57 9.12 -6.19
CA ILE A 119 -3.91 9.31 -6.74
C ILE A 119 -4.62 10.49 -6.08
N TYR A 120 -5.23 11.32 -6.93
CA TYR A 120 -6.21 12.33 -6.57
C TYR A 120 -7.55 11.98 -7.22
N LYS A 121 -8.63 12.21 -6.48
CA LYS A 121 -10.00 12.04 -6.93
C LYS A 121 -10.56 13.38 -7.37
N SER A 122 -10.68 13.60 -8.68
CA SER A 122 -11.16 14.86 -9.26
C SER A 122 -12.66 14.84 -9.54
N PHE A 123 -13.38 15.88 -9.11
CA PHE A 123 -14.81 16.05 -9.36
C PHE A 123 -15.07 16.77 -10.69
N MET A 124 -15.69 16.07 -11.65
CA MET A 124 -15.97 16.61 -12.99
C MET A 124 -17.23 17.47 -13.10
N GLY A 125 -17.90 17.82 -12.00
CA GLY A 125 -19.03 18.75 -12.01
C GLY A 125 -20.35 18.19 -12.55
N VAL A 126 -20.35 17.03 -13.21
CA VAL A 126 -21.57 16.39 -13.76
C VAL A 126 -21.82 15.04 -13.09
N GLY A 127 -22.82 15.00 -12.19
CA GLY A 127 -23.23 13.79 -11.47
C GLY A 127 -22.18 13.28 -10.46
N ASN A 128 -22.19 11.96 -10.18
CA ASN A 128 -21.22 11.29 -9.31
C ASN A 128 -19.94 10.82 -10.06
N ASN A 129 -19.65 11.41 -11.22
CA ASN A 129 -18.51 10.99 -12.03
C ASN A 129 -17.21 11.56 -11.44
N MET A 130 -16.36 10.67 -10.94
CA MET A 130 -15.04 10.99 -10.39
C MET A 130 -13.96 10.43 -11.29
N VAL A 131 -12.93 11.24 -11.57
CA VAL A 131 -11.75 10.81 -12.32
C VAL A 131 -10.58 10.63 -11.36
N LYS A 132 -9.84 9.53 -11.51
CA LYS A 132 -8.56 9.33 -10.82
C LYS A 132 -7.46 10.00 -11.63
N LEU A 133 -6.79 10.98 -11.04
CA LEU A 133 -5.54 11.56 -11.53
C LEU A 133 -4.40 10.95 -10.71
N SER A 134 -3.21 10.76 -11.28
CA SER A 134 -2.09 10.17 -10.54
C SER A 134 -0.75 10.76 -10.95
N TRP A 135 0.18 10.87 -10.00
CA TRP A 135 1.57 11.25 -10.28
C TRP A 135 2.33 10.12 -11.00
N TYR A 136 1.98 8.87 -10.71
CA TYR A 136 2.60 7.68 -11.26
C TYR A 136 1.56 6.72 -11.84
N PRO A 137 1.94 5.81 -12.75
CA PRO A 137 1.02 4.79 -13.24
C PRO A 137 0.51 3.89 -12.10
N LEU A 138 -0.72 3.41 -12.24
CA LEU A 138 -1.34 2.56 -11.24
C LEU A 138 -0.62 1.22 -11.13
N VAL A 139 -0.67 0.59 -9.96
CA VAL A 139 -0.12 -0.77 -9.78
C VAL A 139 -0.76 -1.75 -10.76
N SER A 140 -2.05 -1.61 -11.05
CA SER A 140 -2.77 -2.40 -12.05
C SER A 140 -2.22 -2.25 -13.47
N THR A 141 -1.61 -1.11 -13.81
CA THR A 141 -0.96 -0.91 -15.12
C THR A 141 0.19 -1.90 -15.33
N PHE A 142 0.86 -2.31 -14.26
CA PHE A 142 2.00 -3.23 -14.35
C PHE A 142 1.64 -4.69 -14.05
N GLN A 143 0.43 -4.97 -13.55
CA GLN A 143 -0.01 -6.35 -13.28
C GLN A 143 -0.09 -7.14 -14.58
N GLY A 144 0.56 -8.31 -14.62
CA GLY A 144 0.62 -9.17 -15.82
C GLY A 144 1.54 -8.68 -16.95
N SER A 145 2.10 -7.46 -16.86
CA SER A 145 2.94 -6.87 -17.92
C SER A 145 4.40 -7.36 -17.94
N GLY A 146 4.86 -8.04 -16.88
CA GLY A 146 6.29 -8.36 -16.70
C GLY A 146 7.14 -7.19 -16.19
N GLU A 147 6.61 -5.96 -16.15
CA GLU A 147 7.30 -4.74 -15.66
C GLU A 147 7.11 -4.48 -14.16
N ASN A 148 6.37 -5.37 -13.49
CA ASN A 148 6.25 -5.38 -12.04
C ASN A 148 7.43 -6.17 -11.43
N ASN A 149 8.65 -5.69 -11.70
CA ASN A 149 9.91 -6.20 -11.16
C ASN A 149 10.32 -5.39 -9.92
N GLY A 150 10.84 -6.08 -8.91
CA GLY A 150 11.14 -5.56 -7.57
C GLY A 150 10.80 -6.60 -6.53
#